data_AF-A0A501PLL2-F1
#
_entry.id   AF-A0A501PLL2-F1
#
_cell.length_a   1.000
_cell.length_b   1.000
_cell.length_c   1.000
_cell.angle_alpha   90.00
_cell.angle_beta   90.00
_cell.angle_gamma   90.00
#
_symmetry.space_group_name_H-M   'P 1'
#
loop_
_entity.id
_entity.type
_entity.pdbx_description
1 polymer ?
#
loop_
_entity_poly.entity_id
_entity_poly.type
_entity_poly.pdbx_seq_one_letter_code
_entity_poly.pdbx_strand_id
1 'polypeptide(L)'
;MKILIIGGTGPIGGHAALHLQSEGHDVVISSRNPPKPGTGLEKLDWLAGNYLEGSYREADLRGFDAIVFAAGSDLRHVPLDAEADTHFLWANGELVPAFAALAKNSGVSTFIHIGSFYPQVLPEKIESDAYVRSRYLADQGVCALSDDSFRAMSLNAPFVVGCPEGMKNDMFAAYIGYARNLYPQIKPFGPAGATNFISTNSLSEAISGALERGVGGTSYLLGDENLSFADYFKIFFDAVGNKVEVPSLDEEHPMLPDYAIIQGRGNIISYEPDPEQARLLGYRRHDIAATIADLVADLDRQLGTIEPVTLGPDAADIPDFHRLADIYARAVDSKDAKLLDSVITDDVIIEGPGFRLEGRKDVLGITDALGQYYLKTQHVVSQQLGEISGDSGIAETYCTANHILFPEKGKPDRVMTWNIRYQDRFEQKDGNWLFRRRSLIVDWMEVREVSLPLG
;
A
#
# COMPACT_ATOMS: atom_id res chain seq x y z
N MET A 1 0.96 -27.76 -12.18
CA MET A 1 0.86 -26.83 -13.32
C MET A 1 2.03 -25.88 -13.25
N LYS A 2 2.54 -25.46 -14.41
CA LYS A 2 3.43 -24.31 -14.55
C LYS A 2 2.58 -23.07 -14.82
N ILE A 3 2.62 -22.09 -13.93
CA ILE A 3 1.71 -20.94 -13.91
C ILE A 3 2.51 -19.65 -14.01
N LEU A 4 2.11 -18.78 -14.93
CA LEU A 4 2.64 -17.41 -15.02
C LEU A 4 1.64 -16.41 -14.44
N ILE A 5 2.11 -15.53 -13.57
CA ILE A 5 1.27 -14.49 -12.94
C ILE A 5 1.70 -13.12 -13.42
N ILE A 6 0.87 -12.49 -14.24
CA ILE A 6 1.07 -11.10 -14.69
C ILE A 6 0.60 -10.15 -13.60
N GLY A 7 1.45 -9.19 -13.23
CA GLY A 7 1.22 -8.35 -12.05
C GLY A 7 1.68 -9.04 -10.75
N GLY A 8 2.58 -10.02 -10.84
CA GLY A 8 3.01 -10.86 -9.72
C GLY A 8 3.81 -10.14 -8.62
N THR A 9 4.21 -8.89 -8.83
CA THR A 9 4.82 -8.04 -7.77
C THR A 9 3.82 -7.09 -7.10
N GLY A 10 2.56 -7.12 -7.51
CA GLY A 10 1.48 -6.36 -6.89
C GLY A 10 0.84 -7.11 -5.72
N PRO A 11 -0.06 -6.47 -4.96
CA PRO A 11 -0.69 -7.07 -3.78
C PRO A 11 -1.53 -8.31 -4.13
N ILE A 12 -2.34 -8.26 -5.19
CA ILE A 12 -3.20 -9.38 -5.60
C ILE A 12 -2.36 -10.50 -6.24
N GLY A 13 -1.60 -10.17 -7.28
CA GLY A 13 -0.81 -11.15 -8.03
C GLY A 13 0.27 -11.80 -7.17
N GLY A 14 0.95 -11.03 -6.32
CA GLY A 14 1.96 -11.57 -5.41
C GLY A 14 1.36 -12.51 -4.36
N HIS A 15 0.20 -12.18 -3.80
CA HIS A 15 -0.43 -13.06 -2.81
C HIS A 15 -0.89 -14.37 -3.48
N ALA A 16 -1.51 -14.29 -4.66
CA ALA A 16 -1.88 -15.45 -5.44
C ALA A 16 -0.66 -16.31 -5.82
N ALA A 17 0.49 -15.68 -6.12
CA ALA A 17 1.74 -16.40 -6.44
C ALA A 17 2.24 -17.25 -5.29
N LEU A 18 2.33 -16.67 -4.09
CA LEU A 18 2.76 -17.39 -2.89
C LEU A 18 1.77 -18.48 -2.50
N HIS A 19 0.46 -18.20 -2.63
CA HIS A 19 -0.58 -19.19 -2.37
C HIS A 19 -0.46 -20.40 -3.31
N LEU A 20 -0.43 -20.18 -4.63
CA LEU A 20 -0.30 -21.26 -5.61
C LEU A 20 1.02 -22.02 -5.50
N GLN A 21 2.11 -21.33 -5.15
CA GLN A 21 3.39 -21.99 -4.84
C GLN A 21 3.25 -22.92 -3.63
N SER A 22 2.55 -22.49 -2.58
CA SER A 22 2.32 -23.30 -1.37
C SER A 22 1.50 -24.56 -1.64
N GLU A 23 0.67 -24.56 -2.68
CA GLU A 23 -0.06 -25.73 -3.19
C GLU A 23 0.79 -26.65 -4.07
N GLY A 24 2.07 -26.31 -4.31
CA GLY A 24 3.01 -27.12 -5.07
C GLY A 24 3.02 -26.86 -6.57
N HIS A 25 2.45 -25.73 -7.04
CA HIS A 25 2.59 -25.31 -8.43
C HIS A 25 3.97 -24.71 -8.73
N ASP A 26 4.40 -24.85 -9.98
CA ASP A 26 5.60 -24.18 -10.50
C ASP A 26 5.19 -22.77 -10.94
N VAL A 27 5.51 -21.75 -10.12
CA VAL A 27 5.01 -20.38 -10.30
C VAL A 27 6.12 -19.45 -10.75
N VAL A 28 5.86 -18.76 -11.86
CA VAL A 28 6.68 -17.66 -12.37
C VAL A 28 5.89 -16.36 -12.24
N ILE A 29 6.52 -15.30 -11.73
CA ILE A 29 5.89 -13.97 -11.65
C ILE A 29 6.41 -13.05 -12.74
N SER A 30 5.54 -12.17 -13.24
CA SER A 30 5.90 -11.16 -14.23
C SER A 30 5.44 -9.76 -13.86
N SER A 31 6.30 -8.80 -14.13
CA SER A 31 6.14 -7.39 -13.79
C SER A 31 7.19 -6.52 -14.48
N ARG A 32 6.97 -5.20 -14.45
CA ARG A 32 7.92 -4.20 -14.97
C ARG A 32 9.25 -4.19 -14.21
N ASN A 33 9.16 -4.30 -12.88
CA ASN A 33 10.29 -4.26 -11.97
C ASN A 33 10.36 -5.59 -11.20
N PRO A 34 11.56 -6.09 -10.86
CA PRO A 34 11.71 -7.31 -10.08
C PRO A 34 11.04 -7.19 -8.71
N PRO A 35 10.65 -8.32 -8.08
CA PRO A 35 10.12 -8.33 -6.72
C PRO A 35 11.09 -7.68 -5.75
N LYS A 36 10.53 -6.95 -4.77
CA LYS A 36 11.32 -6.41 -3.66
C LYS A 36 11.67 -7.54 -2.68
N PRO A 37 12.85 -7.50 -2.05
CA PRO A 37 13.22 -8.47 -1.03
C PRO A 37 12.27 -8.38 0.18
N GLY A 38 12.14 -9.50 0.91
CA GLY A 38 11.40 -9.56 2.17
C GLY A 38 9.95 -10.01 2.05
N THR A 39 9.46 -10.27 0.83
CA THR A 39 8.09 -10.75 0.59
C THR A 39 8.01 -12.25 0.31
N GLY A 40 9.15 -12.91 0.09
CA GLY A 40 9.23 -14.27 -0.42
C GLY A 40 9.08 -14.37 -1.95
N LEU A 41 8.52 -13.34 -2.60
CA LEU A 41 8.40 -13.28 -4.05
C LEU A 41 9.76 -13.25 -4.76
N GLU A 42 10.81 -12.75 -4.10
CA GLU A 42 12.17 -12.73 -4.63
C GLU A 42 12.79 -14.13 -4.83
N LYS A 43 12.13 -15.18 -4.31
CA LYS A 43 12.53 -16.58 -4.46
C LYS A 43 11.85 -17.27 -5.64
N LEU A 44 10.87 -16.61 -6.27
CA LEU A 44 10.19 -17.10 -7.46
C LEU A 44 10.96 -16.74 -8.72
N ASP A 45 10.84 -17.58 -9.75
CA ASP A 45 11.32 -17.23 -11.08
C ASP A 45 10.59 -15.97 -11.56
N TRP A 46 11.35 -15.05 -12.18
CA TRP A 46 10.84 -13.76 -12.62
C TRP A 46 11.03 -13.55 -14.13
N LEU A 47 9.94 -13.17 -14.79
CA LEU A 47 9.92 -12.75 -16.18
C LEU A 47 9.71 -11.23 -16.24
N ALA A 48 10.68 -10.50 -16.80
CA ALA A 48 10.51 -9.07 -17.02
C ALA A 48 9.47 -8.83 -18.12
N GLY A 49 8.47 -7.98 -17.86
CA GLY A 49 7.45 -7.71 -18.86
C GLY A 49 6.50 -6.57 -18.52
N ASN A 50 6.00 -5.93 -19.57
CA ASN A 50 5.02 -4.85 -19.54
C ASN A 50 3.99 -5.04 -20.67
N TYR A 51 2.75 -5.32 -20.31
CA TYR A 51 1.68 -5.55 -21.29
C TYR A 51 1.25 -4.24 -21.96
N LEU A 52 1.43 -3.10 -21.28
CA LEU A 52 1.17 -1.76 -21.84
C LEU A 52 2.11 -1.41 -23.00
N GLU A 53 3.29 -2.04 -23.04
CA GLU A 53 4.28 -1.84 -24.10
C GLU A 53 4.29 -2.99 -25.11
N GLY A 54 3.41 -3.99 -24.97
CA GLY A 54 3.38 -5.17 -25.84
C GLY A 54 4.72 -5.93 -25.86
N SER A 55 5.43 -5.95 -24.73
CA SER A 55 6.79 -6.52 -24.64
C SER A 55 6.83 -8.05 -24.72
N TYR A 56 5.73 -8.73 -24.35
CA TYR A 56 5.63 -10.19 -24.37
C TYR A 56 5.53 -10.75 -25.79
N ARG A 57 6.21 -11.85 -26.04
CA ARG A 57 6.16 -12.63 -27.28
C ARG A 57 5.59 -14.01 -27.00
N GLU A 58 5.14 -14.70 -28.05
CA GLU A 58 4.66 -16.09 -27.90
C GLU A 58 5.71 -17.00 -27.28
N ALA A 59 6.99 -16.81 -27.64
CA ALA A 59 8.09 -17.61 -27.11
C ALA A 59 8.22 -17.49 -25.58
N ASP A 60 7.87 -16.34 -24.99
CA ASP A 60 7.94 -16.11 -23.55
C ASP A 60 6.82 -16.83 -22.81
N LEU A 61 5.67 -17.05 -23.47
CA LEU A 61 4.47 -17.67 -22.89
C LEU A 61 4.37 -19.17 -23.18
N ARG A 62 5.14 -19.68 -24.16
CA ARG A 62 5.17 -21.11 -24.50
C ARG A 62 5.65 -21.94 -23.30
N GLY A 63 4.91 -23.01 -23.00
CA GLY A 63 5.24 -23.96 -21.94
C GLY A 63 4.62 -23.63 -20.58
N PHE A 64 3.85 -22.55 -20.45
CA PHE A 64 2.96 -22.35 -19.31
C PHE A 64 1.64 -23.08 -19.53
N ASP A 65 1.17 -23.80 -18.50
CA ASP A 65 -0.13 -24.47 -18.52
C ASP A 65 -1.26 -23.46 -18.34
N ALA A 66 -1.03 -22.46 -17.48
CA ALA A 66 -2.00 -21.45 -17.12
C ALA A 66 -1.36 -20.07 -16.93
N ILE A 67 -2.17 -19.02 -17.16
CA ILE A 67 -1.83 -17.64 -16.82
C ILE A 67 -2.90 -17.06 -15.91
N VAL A 68 -2.46 -16.40 -14.83
CA VAL A 68 -3.30 -15.52 -14.01
C VAL A 68 -2.90 -14.06 -14.31
N PHE A 69 -3.84 -13.31 -14.87
CA PHE A 69 -3.66 -11.91 -15.21
C PHE A 69 -4.25 -11.02 -14.10
N ALA A 70 -3.40 -10.64 -13.14
CA ALA A 70 -3.76 -9.80 -12.00
C ALA A 70 -3.34 -8.33 -12.18
N ALA A 71 -2.81 -7.97 -13.36
CA ALA A 71 -2.55 -6.59 -13.71
C ALA A 71 -3.84 -5.89 -14.16
N GLY A 72 -3.99 -4.62 -13.82
CA GLY A 72 -5.09 -3.77 -14.27
C GLY A 72 -4.73 -2.32 -14.02
N SER A 73 -5.15 -1.44 -14.91
CA SER A 73 -4.95 0.00 -14.75
C SER A 73 -6.15 0.64 -14.05
N ASP A 74 -5.86 1.55 -13.13
CA ASP A 74 -6.82 2.40 -12.41
C ASP A 74 -6.22 3.79 -12.27
N LEU A 75 -6.91 4.72 -11.61
CA LEU A 75 -6.50 6.12 -11.53
C LEU A 75 -5.06 6.31 -11.03
N ARG A 76 -4.54 5.42 -10.17
CA ARG A 76 -3.17 5.47 -9.64
C ARG A 76 -2.10 5.17 -10.68
N HIS A 77 -2.51 4.58 -11.81
CA HIS A 77 -1.65 4.16 -12.91
C HIS A 77 -1.70 5.10 -14.11
N VAL A 78 -2.62 6.07 -14.12
CA VAL A 78 -2.73 7.06 -15.19
C VAL A 78 -1.53 8.01 -15.11
N PRO A 79 -0.75 8.17 -16.19
CA PRO A 79 0.31 9.18 -16.26
C PRO A 79 -0.24 10.59 -16.00
N LEU A 80 0.55 11.46 -15.36
CA LEU A 80 0.12 12.82 -14.99
C LEU A 80 -0.33 13.68 -16.19
N ASP A 81 0.15 13.36 -17.39
CA ASP A 81 -0.13 14.03 -18.65
C ASP A 81 -1.14 13.29 -19.54
N ALA A 82 -1.74 12.20 -19.04
CA ALA A 82 -2.70 11.40 -19.78
C ALA A 82 -4.15 11.62 -19.32
N GLU A 83 -5.08 11.60 -20.27
CA GLU A 83 -6.51 11.58 -19.99
C GLU A 83 -6.92 10.19 -19.45
N ALA A 84 -7.39 10.16 -18.21
CA ALA A 84 -7.69 8.93 -17.47
C ALA A 84 -8.63 7.99 -18.24
N ASP A 85 -9.72 8.52 -18.80
CA ASP A 85 -10.71 7.74 -19.54
C ASP A 85 -10.11 7.00 -20.74
N THR A 86 -9.28 7.71 -21.51
CA THR A 86 -8.59 7.14 -22.68
C THR A 86 -7.60 6.07 -22.24
N HIS A 87 -6.86 6.35 -21.16
CA HIS A 87 -5.92 5.40 -20.60
C HIS A 87 -6.60 4.11 -20.14
N PHE A 88 -7.75 4.19 -19.44
CA PHE A 88 -8.47 3.00 -18.97
C PHE A 88 -8.96 2.13 -20.12
N LEU A 89 -9.63 2.73 -21.12
CA LEU A 89 -10.17 2.00 -22.26
C LEU A 89 -9.07 1.26 -23.03
N TRP A 90 -7.94 1.93 -23.26
CA TRP A 90 -6.78 1.32 -23.91
C TRP A 90 -6.13 0.24 -23.04
N ALA A 91 -5.70 0.59 -21.82
CA ALA A 91 -4.94 -0.29 -20.96
C ALA A 91 -5.74 -1.54 -20.56
N ASN A 92 -6.99 -1.37 -20.12
CA ASN A 92 -7.82 -2.50 -19.71
C ASN A 92 -8.60 -3.08 -20.89
N GLY A 93 -9.39 -2.25 -21.56
CA GLY A 93 -10.40 -2.70 -22.54
C GLY A 93 -9.80 -3.31 -23.80
N GLU A 94 -8.64 -2.80 -24.26
CA GLU A 94 -7.98 -3.29 -25.48
C GLU A 94 -6.84 -4.27 -25.16
N LEU A 95 -5.91 -3.87 -24.29
CA LEU A 95 -4.67 -4.63 -24.13
C LEU A 95 -4.82 -5.91 -23.29
N VAL A 96 -5.79 -5.99 -22.38
CA VAL A 96 -6.01 -7.23 -21.61
C VAL A 96 -6.56 -8.35 -22.49
N PRO A 97 -7.64 -8.15 -23.28
CA PRO A 97 -8.07 -9.16 -24.26
C PRO A 97 -6.99 -9.48 -25.30
N ALA A 98 -6.22 -8.49 -25.76
CA ALA A 98 -5.12 -8.72 -26.70
C ALA A 98 -4.02 -9.62 -26.09
N PHE A 99 -3.67 -9.43 -24.82
CA PHE A 99 -2.74 -10.29 -24.11
C PHE A 99 -3.31 -11.71 -23.92
N ALA A 100 -4.59 -11.85 -23.59
CA ALA A 100 -5.24 -13.16 -23.50
C ALA A 100 -5.23 -13.90 -24.85
N ALA A 101 -5.42 -13.19 -25.97
CA ALA A 101 -5.29 -13.76 -27.31
C ALA A 101 -3.84 -14.20 -27.62
N LEU A 102 -2.84 -13.43 -27.19
CA LEU A 102 -1.43 -13.83 -27.28
C LEU A 102 -1.15 -15.10 -26.47
N ALA A 103 -1.67 -15.21 -25.25
CA ALA A 103 -1.56 -16.41 -24.42
C ALA A 103 -2.16 -17.64 -25.12
N LYS A 104 -3.36 -17.49 -25.68
CA LYS A 104 -4.02 -18.53 -26.48
C LYS A 104 -3.15 -18.99 -27.65
N ASN A 105 -2.64 -18.05 -28.45
CA ASN A 105 -1.77 -18.35 -29.60
C ASN A 105 -0.45 -19.02 -29.20
N SER A 106 -0.02 -18.82 -27.95
CA SER A 106 1.19 -19.44 -27.39
C SER A 106 0.97 -20.88 -26.90
N GLY A 107 -0.27 -21.37 -26.93
CA GLY A 107 -0.64 -22.72 -26.50
C GLY A 107 -0.91 -22.86 -25.00
N VAL A 108 -1.09 -21.75 -24.27
CA VAL A 108 -1.56 -21.79 -22.88
C VAL A 108 -2.98 -22.37 -22.85
N SER A 109 -3.29 -23.23 -21.89
CA SER A 109 -4.59 -23.92 -21.84
C SER A 109 -5.64 -23.20 -21.00
N THR A 110 -5.22 -22.45 -19.98
CA THR A 110 -6.12 -21.79 -19.02
C THR A 110 -5.68 -20.35 -18.79
N PHE A 111 -6.63 -19.42 -18.82
CA PHE A 111 -6.39 -18.00 -18.57
C PHE A 111 -7.43 -17.44 -17.61
N ILE A 112 -6.95 -16.89 -16.50
CA ILE A 112 -7.79 -16.24 -15.49
C ILE A 112 -7.47 -14.76 -15.50
N HIS A 113 -8.47 -13.93 -15.80
CA HIS A 113 -8.41 -12.49 -15.62
C HIS A 113 -8.95 -12.10 -14.25
N ILE A 114 -8.21 -11.30 -13.49
CA ILE A 114 -8.76 -10.64 -12.29
C ILE A 114 -9.48 -9.38 -12.75
N GLY A 115 -10.80 -9.46 -12.80
CA GLY A 115 -11.67 -8.41 -13.30
C GLY A 115 -12.13 -7.45 -12.20
N SER A 116 -13.32 -6.87 -12.38
CA SER A 116 -13.92 -5.94 -11.43
C SER A 116 -15.40 -6.26 -11.32
N PHE A 117 -15.93 -6.23 -10.10
CA PHE A 117 -17.36 -6.42 -9.84
C PHE A 117 -18.25 -5.32 -10.46
N TYR A 118 -17.74 -4.10 -10.64
CA TYR A 118 -18.56 -2.93 -11.00
C TYR A 118 -19.45 -3.12 -12.23
N PRO A 119 -18.99 -3.66 -13.38
CA PRO A 119 -19.87 -3.89 -14.53
C PRO A 119 -21.07 -4.81 -14.25
N GLN A 120 -20.91 -5.79 -13.35
CA GLN A 120 -21.99 -6.73 -13.02
C GLN A 120 -22.98 -6.13 -12.02
N VAL A 121 -22.52 -5.27 -11.11
CA VAL A 121 -23.35 -4.72 -10.03
C VAL A 121 -23.87 -3.30 -10.29
N LEU A 122 -23.24 -2.56 -11.21
CA LEU A 122 -23.62 -1.21 -11.70
C LEU A 122 -23.59 -1.16 -13.24
N PRO A 123 -24.40 -1.99 -13.94
CA PRO A 123 -24.36 -2.07 -15.40
C PRO A 123 -24.69 -0.73 -16.09
N GLU A 124 -25.46 0.14 -15.44
CA GLU A 124 -25.77 1.48 -15.95
C GLU A 124 -24.54 2.40 -16.04
N LYS A 125 -23.47 2.10 -15.29
CA LYS A 125 -22.20 2.86 -15.36
C LYS A 125 -21.30 2.44 -16.51
N ILE A 126 -21.56 1.31 -17.16
CA ILE A 126 -20.80 0.88 -18.35
C ILE A 126 -20.85 1.96 -19.44
N GLU A 127 -21.94 2.72 -19.54
CA GLU A 127 -22.07 3.76 -20.57
C GLU A 127 -21.55 5.14 -20.14
N SER A 128 -21.43 5.40 -18.85
CA SER A 128 -21.15 6.74 -18.31
C SER A 128 -19.80 6.87 -17.60
N ASP A 129 -19.14 5.76 -17.27
CA ASP A 129 -17.87 5.72 -16.55
C ASP A 129 -16.85 4.89 -17.34
N ALA A 130 -15.77 5.55 -17.79
CA ALA A 130 -14.77 4.91 -18.64
C ALA A 130 -13.99 3.80 -17.93
N TYR A 131 -13.78 3.90 -16.60
CA TYR A 131 -13.16 2.83 -15.84
C TYR A 131 -14.08 1.61 -15.82
N VAL A 132 -15.36 1.77 -15.45
CA VAL A 132 -16.33 0.65 -15.47
C VAL A 132 -16.46 0.05 -16.86
N ARG A 133 -16.57 0.88 -17.91
CA ARG A 133 -16.59 0.43 -19.31
C ARG A 133 -15.35 -0.39 -19.67
N SER A 134 -14.16 0.09 -19.29
CA SER A 134 -12.91 -0.60 -19.61
C SER A 134 -12.81 -1.99 -18.97
N ARG A 135 -13.29 -2.14 -17.73
CA ARG A 135 -13.29 -3.42 -17.02
C ARG A 135 -14.33 -4.38 -17.61
N TYR A 136 -15.48 -3.87 -18.07
CA TYR A 136 -16.47 -4.63 -18.82
C TYR A 136 -15.89 -5.19 -20.13
N LEU A 137 -15.25 -4.32 -20.93
CA LEU A 137 -14.64 -4.72 -22.21
C LEU A 137 -13.53 -5.77 -22.01
N ALA A 138 -12.71 -5.62 -20.97
CA ALA A 138 -11.68 -6.60 -20.62
C ALA A 138 -12.30 -7.97 -20.28
N ASP A 139 -13.29 -8.00 -19.38
CA ASP A 139 -14.00 -9.22 -18.98
C ASP A 139 -14.65 -9.93 -20.18
N GLN A 140 -15.48 -9.22 -20.94
CA GLN A 140 -16.17 -9.81 -22.09
C GLN A 140 -15.20 -10.25 -23.19
N GLY A 141 -14.16 -9.46 -23.46
CA GLY A 141 -13.13 -9.78 -24.45
C GLY A 141 -12.32 -11.03 -24.07
N VAL A 142 -11.97 -11.19 -22.79
CA VAL A 142 -11.28 -12.39 -22.30
C VAL A 142 -12.21 -13.61 -22.36
N CYS A 143 -13.43 -13.52 -21.82
CA CYS A 143 -14.36 -14.64 -21.79
C CYS A 143 -14.73 -15.13 -23.20
N ALA A 144 -14.88 -14.23 -24.17
CA ALA A 144 -15.19 -14.56 -25.55
C ALA A 144 -14.08 -15.36 -26.28
N LEU A 145 -12.84 -15.35 -25.77
CA LEU A 145 -11.74 -16.15 -26.34
C LEU A 145 -11.83 -17.63 -25.95
N SER A 146 -12.70 -17.98 -25.00
CA SER A 146 -12.77 -19.35 -24.50
C SER A 146 -13.31 -20.32 -25.56
N ASP A 147 -12.64 -21.46 -25.70
CA ASP A 147 -13.06 -22.59 -26.54
C ASP A 147 -12.52 -23.92 -25.99
N ASP A 148 -12.66 -25.00 -26.75
CA ASP A 148 -12.22 -26.36 -26.37
C ASP A 148 -10.72 -26.46 -26.07
N SER A 149 -9.90 -25.52 -26.57
CA SER A 149 -8.44 -25.50 -26.40
C SER A 149 -7.95 -24.46 -25.38
N PHE A 150 -8.79 -23.50 -25.02
CA PHE A 150 -8.43 -22.37 -24.17
C PHE A 150 -9.57 -22.04 -23.20
N ARG A 151 -9.41 -22.37 -21.93
CA ARG A 151 -10.34 -22.00 -20.85
C ARG A 151 -10.02 -20.59 -20.35
N ALA A 152 -10.68 -19.58 -20.93
CA ALA A 152 -10.54 -18.18 -20.52
C ALA A 152 -11.73 -17.75 -19.65
N MET A 153 -11.48 -17.15 -18.50
CA MET A 153 -12.54 -16.70 -17.58
C MET A 153 -12.13 -15.43 -16.82
N SER A 154 -13.11 -14.72 -16.27
CA SER A 154 -12.89 -13.54 -15.44
C SER A 154 -13.38 -13.79 -14.01
N LEU A 155 -12.54 -13.44 -13.02
CA LEU A 155 -12.87 -13.39 -11.60
C LEU A 155 -13.06 -11.93 -11.20
N ASN A 156 -14.30 -11.49 -11.15
CA ASN A 156 -14.68 -10.11 -10.94
C ASN A 156 -14.74 -9.82 -9.43
N ALA A 157 -13.59 -9.41 -8.88
CA ALA A 157 -13.42 -9.11 -7.47
C ALA A 157 -13.98 -7.73 -7.08
N PRO A 158 -14.50 -7.60 -5.83
CA PRO A 158 -14.84 -6.31 -5.25
C PRO A 158 -13.62 -5.66 -4.59
N PHE A 159 -13.80 -4.85 -3.53
CA PHE A 159 -12.69 -4.20 -2.84
C PHE A 159 -11.79 -5.25 -2.19
N VAL A 160 -10.57 -5.40 -2.73
CA VAL A 160 -9.62 -6.42 -2.25
C VAL A 160 -8.83 -5.89 -1.05
N VAL A 161 -8.83 -6.65 0.05
CA VAL A 161 -8.15 -6.34 1.31
C VAL A 161 -6.97 -7.28 1.52
N GLY A 162 -5.80 -6.74 1.85
CA GLY A 162 -4.59 -7.50 2.10
C GLY A 162 -3.52 -7.39 1.00
N CYS A 163 -2.34 -7.90 1.33
CA CYS A 163 -1.18 -8.02 0.46
C CYS A 163 -0.24 -9.10 1.02
N PRO A 164 0.78 -9.55 0.27
CA PRO A 164 1.79 -10.46 0.81
C PRO A 164 2.43 -9.91 2.08
N GLU A 165 2.77 -10.82 3.00
CA GLU A 165 3.58 -10.50 4.18
C GLU A 165 4.91 -9.83 3.76
N GLY A 166 5.36 -8.82 4.51
CA GLY A 166 6.55 -8.05 4.21
C GLY A 166 6.39 -7.04 3.07
N MET A 167 5.24 -7.01 2.38
CA MET A 167 4.99 -6.03 1.31
C MET A 167 4.60 -4.68 1.91
N LYS A 168 5.39 -3.64 1.59
CA LYS A 168 4.99 -2.27 1.88
C LYS A 168 3.78 -1.86 1.02
N ASN A 169 2.67 -1.53 1.66
CA ASN A 169 1.47 -0.98 1.02
C ASN A 169 1.07 0.32 1.72
N ASP A 170 1.27 1.46 1.03
CA ASP A 170 1.08 2.80 1.63
C ASP A 170 -0.38 3.07 2.03
N MET A 171 -1.34 2.49 1.32
CA MET A 171 -2.77 2.64 1.65
C MET A 171 -3.10 1.94 2.97
N PHE A 172 -2.73 0.67 3.13
CA PHE A 172 -2.98 -0.04 4.40
C PHE A 172 -2.15 0.54 5.55
N ALA A 173 -0.90 0.97 5.30
CA ALA A 173 -0.10 1.69 6.29
C ALA A 173 -0.79 2.99 6.75
N ALA A 174 -1.39 3.74 5.83
CA ALA A 174 -2.16 4.94 6.17
C ALA A 174 -3.45 4.60 6.95
N TYR A 175 -4.14 3.50 6.64
CA TYR A 175 -5.35 3.10 7.37
C TYR A 175 -5.01 2.68 8.81
N ILE A 176 -3.92 1.92 8.97
CA ILE A 176 -3.39 1.52 10.29
C ILE A 176 -2.90 2.75 11.06
N GLY A 177 -2.19 3.67 10.41
CA GLY A 177 -1.75 4.94 11.01
C GLY A 177 -2.91 5.82 11.45
N TYR A 178 -3.98 5.89 10.66
CA TYR A 178 -5.22 6.58 11.01
C TYR A 178 -5.89 5.96 12.25
N ALA A 179 -6.02 4.64 12.27
CA ALA A 179 -6.52 3.90 13.43
C ALA A 179 -5.65 4.13 14.70
N ARG A 180 -4.33 4.33 14.53
CA ARG A 180 -3.37 4.66 15.60
C ARG A 180 -3.34 6.14 15.98
N ASN A 181 -4.23 6.97 15.41
CA ASN A 181 -4.28 8.41 15.62
C ASN A 181 -3.00 9.16 15.19
N LEU A 182 -2.28 8.66 14.17
CA LEU A 182 -1.10 9.34 13.59
C LEU A 182 -1.47 10.54 12.70
N TYR A 183 -2.76 10.73 12.43
CA TYR A 183 -3.31 11.87 11.70
C TYR A 183 -4.36 12.60 12.55
N PRO A 184 -3.97 13.25 13.65
CA PRO A 184 -4.91 13.87 14.61
C PRO A 184 -5.77 15.00 13.99
N GLN A 185 -5.41 15.50 12.81
CA GLN A 185 -6.21 16.43 12.02
C GLN A 185 -7.43 15.79 11.33
N ILE A 186 -7.48 14.44 11.26
CA ILE A 186 -8.57 13.67 10.68
C ILE A 186 -9.35 13.03 11.84
N LYS A 187 -10.61 13.45 12.03
CA LYS A 187 -11.49 12.85 13.04
C LYS A 187 -11.79 11.38 12.71
N PRO A 188 -12.11 10.51 13.69
CA PRO A 188 -12.57 9.13 13.43
C PRO A 188 -13.95 9.09 12.74
N PHE A 189 -14.03 8.54 11.51
CA PHE A 189 -15.28 8.22 10.80
C PHE A 189 -15.00 7.33 9.58
N GLY A 190 -16.05 6.71 9.01
CA GLY A 190 -16.04 6.22 7.64
C GLY A 190 -17.00 7.06 6.78
N PRO A 191 -16.70 7.25 5.49
CA PRO A 191 -17.62 7.95 4.59
C PRO A 191 -18.93 7.16 4.47
N ALA A 192 -20.05 7.85 4.27
CA ALA A 192 -21.35 7.21 4.13
C ALA A 192 -21.38 6.24 2.93
N GLY A 193 -22.07 5.12 3.10
CA GLY A 193 -22.21 4.09 2.07
C GLY A 193 -21.63 2.75 2.49
N ALA A 194 -21.76 1.77 1.60
CA ALA A 194 -21.30 0.41 1.81
C ALA A 194 -20.91 -0.25 0.49
N THR A 195 -20.07 -1.28 0.59
CA THR A 195 -19.69 -2.12 -0.55
C THR A 195 -19.44 -3.55 -0.10
N ASN A 196 -19.27 -4.44 -1.08
CA ASN A 196 -18.71 -5.75 -0.84
C ASN A 196 -17.16 -5.66 -0.80
N PHE A 197 -16.54 -6.46 0.04
CA PHE A 197 -15.10 -6.63 0.16
C PHE A 197 -14.71 -8.08 -0.11
N ILE A 198 -13.44 -8.35 -0.41
CA ILE A 198 -12.86 -9.69 -0.44
C ILE A 198 -11.43 -9.66 0.09
N SER A 199 -11.02 -10.65 0.89
CA SER A 199 -9.61 -10.73 1.29
C SER A 199 -8.73 -11.29 0.17
N THR A 200 -7.43 -11.01 0.24
CA THR A 200 -6.44 -11.64 -0.64
C THR A 200 -6.35 -13.16 -0.45
N ASN A 201 -6.64 -13.68 0.75
CA ASN A 201 -6.78 -15.13 0.99
C ASN A 201 -7.96 -15.68 0.19
N SER A 202 -9.15 -15.12 0.39
CA SER A 202 -10.39 -15.51 -0.29
C SER A 202 -10.23 -15.43 -1.82
N LEU A 203 -9.61 -14.36 -2.33
CA LEU A 203 -9.35 -14.22 -3.77
C LEU A 203 -8.32 -15.23 -4.30
N SER A 204 -7.28 -15.54 -3.55
CA SER A 204 -6.26 -16.52 -3.97
C SER A 204 -6.82 -17.94 -4.01
N GLU A 205 -7.67 -18.30 -3.05
CA GLU A 205 -8.40 -19.58 -3.07
C GLU A 205 -9.38 -19.64 -4.26
N ALA A 206 -10.06 -18.53 -4.57
CA ALA A 206 -10.93 -18.45 -5.75
C ALA A 206 -10.15 -18.63 -7.05
N ILE A 207 -8.93 -18.09 -7.14
CA ILE A 207 -8.01 -18.30 -8.27
C ILE A 207 -7.62 -19.78 -8.37
N SER A 208 -7.19 -20.40 -7.26
CA SER A 208 -6.83 -21.83 -7.23
C SER A 208 -8.00 -22.69 -7.69
N GLY A 209 -9.20 -22.45 -7.14
CA GLY A 209 -10.40 -23.17 -7.54
C GLY A 209 -10.83 -22.94 -8.99
N ALA A 210 -10.64 -21.74 -9.53
CA ALA A 210 -10.91 -21.45 -10.93
C ALA A 210 -9.92 -22.17 -11.87
N LEU A 211 -8.65 -22.29 -11.49
CA LEU A 211 -7.66 -23.05 -12.27
C LEU A 211 -8.09 -24.52 -12.39
N GLU A 212 -8.52 -25.11 -11.27
CA GLU A 212 -8.89 -26.52 -11.23
C GLU A 212 -10.27 -26.81 -11.83
N ARG A 213 -11.27 -25.97 -11.52
CA ARG A 213 -12.71 -26.28 -11.71
C ARG A 213 -13.48 -25.21 -12.48
N GLY A 214 -12.86 -24.07 -12.79
CA GLY A 214 -13.51 -22.95 -13.45
C GLY A 214 -13.93 -23.29 -14.89
N VAL A 215 -15.12 -22.81 -15.25
CA VAL A 215 -15.75 -22.98 -16.56
C VAL A 215 -15.33 -21.81 -17.46
N GLY A 216 -14.70 -22.14 -18.59
CA GLY A 216 -14.32 -21.15 -19.61
C GLY A 216 -15.53 -20.38 -20.15
N GLY A 217 -15.33 -19.11 -20.49
CA GLY A 217 -16.37 -18.18 -20.93
C GLY A 217 -17.20 -17.56 -19.80
N THR A 218 -16.83 -17.79 -18.53
CA THR A 218 -17.60 -17.34 -17.37
C THR A 218 -17.02 -16.08 -16.73
N SER A 219 -17.89 -15.10 -16.46
CA SER A 219 -17.62 -13.93 -15.64
C SER A 219 -18.13 -14.18 -14.21
N TYR A 220 -17.24 -14.67 -13.33
CA TYR A 220 -17.57 -14.99 -11.94
C TYR A 220 -17.65 -13.71 -11.09
N LEU A 221 -18.82 -13.42 -10.51
CA LEU A 221 -18.95 -12.37 -9.51
C LEU A 221 -18.48 -12.90 -8.15
N LEU A 222 -17.35 -12.40 -7.65
CA LEU A 222 -16.81 -12.81 -6.35
C LEU A 222 -17.28 -11.86 -5.25
N GLY A 223 -17.26 -12.33 -4.00
CA GLY A 223 -17.56 -11.50 -2.85
C GLY A 223 -17.38 -12.23 -1.52
N ASP A 224 -17.04 -11.49 -0.49
CA ASP A 224 -16.74 -12.00 0.85
C ASP A 224 -17.72 -11.44 1.88
N GLU A 225 -17.64 -10.13 2.16
CA GLU A 225 -18.44 -9.45 3.19
C GLU A 225 -19.03 -8.15 2.65
N ASN A 226 -20.32 -7.90 2.94
CA ASN A 226 -20.96 -6.62 2.70
C ASN A 226 -20.80 -5.75 3.96
N LEU A 227 -20.01 -4.68 3.88
CA LEU A 227 -19.69 -3.81 5.03
C LEU A 227 -19.97 -2.35 4.68
N SER A 228 -20.46 -1.58 5.67
CA SER A 228 -20.38 -0.12 5.57
C SER A 228 -18.91 0.31 5.63
N PHE A 229 -18.56 1.45 5.01
CA PHE A 229 -17.19 1.94 5.11
C PHE A 229 -16.80 2.29 6.56
N ALA A 230 -17.78 2.71 7.37
CA ALA A 230 -17.58 2.93 8.81
C ALA A 230 -17.22 1.63 9.54
N ASP A 231 -17.95 0.53 9.30
CA ASP A 231 -17.63 -0.78 9.87
C ASP A 231 -16.27 -1.28 9.39
N TYR A 232 -15.96 -1.10 8.10
CA TYR A 232 -14.67 -1.45 7.54
C TYR A 232 -13.51 -0.71 8.23
N PHE A 233 -13.60 0.62 8.38
CA PHE A 233 -12.59 1.37 9.15
C PHE A 233 -12.58 0.94 10.63
N LYS A 234 -13.73 0.66 11.24
CA LYS A 234 -13.82 0.22 12.64
C LYS A 234 -12.99 -1.03 12.91
N ILE A 235 -12.88 -1.95 11.93
CA ILE A 235 -12.03 -3.15 12.04
C ILE A 235 -10.55 -2.78 12.24
N PHE A 236 -10.02 -1.78 11.51
CA PHE A 236 -8.64 -1.31 11.71
C PHE A 236 -8.46 -0.70 13.11
N PHE A 237 -9.43 0.10 13.57
CA PHE A 237 -9.41 0.70 14.91
C PHE A 237 -9.39 -0.39 16.00
N ASP A 238 -10.23 -1.41 15.88
CA ASP A 238 -10.23 -2.53 16.82
C ASP A 238 -8.93 -3.33 16.79
N ALA A 239 -8.36 -3.57 15.61
CA ALA A 239 -7.13 -4.33 15.42
C ALA A 239 -5.91 -3.67 16.07
N VAL A 240 -5.85 -2.34 16.11
CA VAL A 240 -4.79 -1.59 16.81
C VAL A 240 -5.12 -1.28 18.28
N GLY A 241 -6.26 -1.78 18.79
CA GLY A 241 -6.70 -1.56 20.17
C GLY A 241 -7.35 -0.20 20.43
N ASN A 242 -7.64 0.60 19.41
CA ASN A 242 -8.32 1.89 19.55
C ASN A 242 -9.84 1.69 19.61
N LYS A 243 -10.45 2.04 20.75
CA LYS A 243 -11.87 1.83 21.03
C LYS A 243 -12.77 3.04 20.74
N VAL A 244 -12.25 4.06 20.06
CA VAL A 244 -13.08 5.20 19.63
C VAL A 244 -14.21 4.74 18.70
N GLU A 245 -15.34 5.44 18.75
CA GLU A 245 -16.43 5.22 17.81
C GLU A 245 -16.02 5.69 16.41
N VAL A 246 -16.44 4.93 15.40
CA VAL A 246 -16.22 5.26 13.98
C VAL A 246 -17.60 5.40 13.32
N PRO A 247 -18.21 6.58 13.36
CA PRO A 247 -19.53 6.80 12.77
C PRO A 247 -19.45 6.83 11.23
N SER A 248 -20.58 6.55 10.59
CA SER A 248 -20.79 6.82 9.16
C SER A 248 -21.20 8.27 8.97
N LEU A 249 -20.39 9.06 8.25
CA LEU A 249 -20.66 10.47 7.99
C LEU A 249 -20.75 10.76 6.48
N ASP A 250 -21.69 11.61 6.08
CA ASP A 250 -21.75 12.14 4.70
C ASP A 250 -20.70 13.25 4.49
N GLU A 251 -19.45 12.86 4.64
CA GLU A 251 -18.26 13.69 4.50
C GLU A 251 -17.22 12.95 3.68
N GLU A 252 -16.45 13.68 2.86
CA GLU A 252 -15.36 13.08 2.10
C GLU A 252 -14.26 12.64 3.05
N HIS A 253 -13.80 11.40 2.89
CA HIS A 253 -12.78 10.84 3.76
C HIS A 253 -11.41 10.85 3.05
N PRO A 254 -10.36 11.49 3.60
CA PRO A 254 -9.05 11.58 2.91
C PRO A 254 -8.43 10.23 2.55
N MET A 255 -8.70 9.20 3.35
CA MET A 255 -8.21 7.83 3.13
C MET A 255 -9.10 7.00 2.19
N LEU A 256 -10.33 7.44 1.94
CA LEU A 256 -11.26 6.82 1.00
C LEU A 256 -12.06 7.95 0.32
N PRO A 257 -11.43 8.69 -0.59
CA PRO A 257 -11.99 9.90 -1.19
C PRO A 257 -13.13 9.55 -2.15
N ASP A 258 -13.96 10.53 -2.48
CA ASP A 258 -15.20 10.29 -3.24
C ASP A 258 -14.93 9.69 -4.63
N TYR A 259 -13.80 10.05 -5.26
CA TYR A 259 -13.42 9.49 -6.57
C TYR A 259 -13.14 7.98 -6.52
N ALA A 260 -12.84 7.41 -5.34
CA ALA A 260 -12.61 5.97 -5.17
C ALA A 260 -13.92 5.20 -4.92
N ILE A 261 -15.03 5.91 -4.65
CA ILE A 261 -16.36 5.34 -4.40
C ILE A 261 -17.18 5.49 -5.68
N ILE A 262 -17.01 4.56 -6.64
CA ILE A 262 -17.62 4.65 -7.98
C ILE A 262 -19.16 4.67 -7.89
N GLN A 263 -19.76 3.98 -6.93
CA GLN A 263 -21.20 4.06 -6.66
C GLN A 263 -21.65 5.45 -6.18
N GLY A 264 -20.74 6.31 -5.76
CA GLY A 264 -20.99 7.59 -5.09
C GLY A 264 -21.16 7.42 -3.58
N ARG A 265 -20.61 8.35 -2.81
CA ARG A 265 -20.77 8.39 -1.35
C ARG A 265 -22.26 8.39 -0.98
N GLY A 266 -22.61 7.65 0.07
CA GLY A 266 -23.98 7.46 0.55
C GLY A 266 -24.72 6.29 -0.12
N ASN A 267 -24.24 5.80 -1.27
CA ASN A 267 -24.85 4.65 -1.95
C ASN A 267 -24.29 3.32 -1.43
N ILE A 268 -25.09 2.26 -1.56
CA ILE A 268 -24.78 0.93 -1.04
C ILE A 268 -24.68 -0.05 -2.20
N ILE A 269 -23.56 -0.75 -2.30
CA ILE A 269 -23.46 -2.01 -3.05
C ILE A 269 -23.54 -3.14 -2.02
N SER A 270 -24.51 -4.04 -2.20
CA SER A 270 -24.65 -5.24 -1.37
C SER A 270 -25.20 -6.38 -2.22
N TYR A 271 -24.53 -7.53 -2.19
CA TYR A 271 -24.94 -8.73 -2.92
C TYR A 271 -24.35 -9.99 -2.30
N GLU A 272 -24.90 -11.13 -2.68
CA GLU A 272 -24.34 -12.45 -2.42
C GLU A 272 -23.87 -13.06 -3.74
N PRO A 273 -22.65 -13.60 -3.82
CA PRO A 273 -22.21 -14.39 -4.98
C PRO A 273 -23.16 -15.56 -5.25
N ASP A 274 -23.22 -16.02 -6.50
CA ASP A 274 -23.98 -17.22 -6.83
C ASP A 274 -23.46 -18.42 -6.00
N PRO A 275 -24.31 -19.11 -5.21
CA PRO A 275 -23.85 -20.14 -4.29
C PRO A 275 -23.19 -21.34 -4.98
N GLU A 276 -23.63 -21.71 -6.18
CA GLU A 276 -23.04 -22.82 -6.93
C GLU A 276 -21.68 -22.43 -7.50
N GLN A 277 -21.53 -21.20 -8.00
CA GLN A 277 -20.24 -20.68 -8.42
C GLN A 277 -19.27 -20.53 -7.24
N ALA A 278 -19.73 -19.99 -6.10
CA ALA A 278 -18.92 -19.88 -4.90
C ALA A 278 -18.45 -21.26 -4.41
N ARG A 279 -19.32 -22.27 -4.44
CA ARG A 279 -18.97 -23.66 -4.10
C ARG A 279 -18.03 -24.30 -5.13
N LEU A 280 -18.20 -24.00 -6.42
CA LEU A 280 -17.32 -24.46 -7.49
C LEU A 280 -15.90 -23.93 -7.28
N LEU A 281 -15.78 -22.63 -6.99
CA LEU A 281 -14.49 -21.99 -6.74
C LEU A 281 -13.92 -22.40 -5.37
N GLY A 282 -14.76 -22.60 -4.36
CA GLY A 282 -14.35 -23.19 -3.08
C GLY A 282 -13.45 -22.28 -2.24
N TYR A 283 -13.76 -20.98 -2.21
CA TYR A 283 -13.02 -19.99 -1.42
C TYR A 283 -13.74 -19.67 -0.09
N ARG A 284 -12.96 -19.29 0.92
CA ARG A 284 -13.48 -18.88 2.24
C ARG A 284 -14.24 -17.55 2.18
N ARG A 285 -15.06 -17.30 3.22
CA ARG A 285 -15.72 -16.01 3.45
C ARG A 285 -15.64 -15.65 4.94
N HIS A 286 -15.94 -14.40 5.26
CA HIS A 286 -15.77 -13.73 6.54
C HIS A 286 -14.31 -13.59 6.99
N ASP A 287 -13.42 -13.21 6.07
CA ASP A 287 -11.96 -13.17 6.29
C ASP A 287 -11.37 -11.74 6.40
N ILE A 288 -12.19 -10.68 6.30
CA ILE A 288 -11.69 -9.29 6.28
C ILE A 288 -11.02 -8.91 7.60
N ALA A 289 -11.64 -9.25 8.73
CA ALA A 289 -11.09 -8.92 10.05
C ALA A 289 -9.78 -9.66 10.35
N ALA A 290 -9.69 -10.95 9.99
CA ALA A 290 -8.47 -11.73 10.13
C ALA A 290 -7.34 -11.15 9.26
N THR A 291 -7.63 -10.84 8.01
CA THR A 291 -6.67 -10.22 7.09
C THR A 291 -6.17 -8.86 7.58
N ILE A 292 -7.04 -8.03 8.15
CA ILE A 292 -6.63 -6.74 8.73
C ILE A 292 -5.75 -6.95 9.98
N ALA A 293 -6.05 -7.94 10.82
CA ALA A 293 -5.20 -8.28 11.96
C ALA A 293 -3.80 -8.72 11.50
N ASP A 294 -3.70 -9.50 10.43
CA ASP A 294 -2.43 -9.91 9.84
C ASP A 294 -1.66 -8.72 9.26
N LEU A 295 -2.34 -7.79 8.57
CA LEU A 295 -1.73 -6.54 8.08
C LEU A 295 -1.15 -5.70 9.22
N VAL A 296 -1.86 -5.57 10.34
CA VAL A 296 -1.39 -4.83 11.52
C VAL A 296 -0.18 -5.53 12.13
N ALA A 297 -0.24 -6.84 12.31
CA ALA A 297 0.85 -7.61 12.89
C ALA A 297 2.11 -7.61 12.00
N ASP A 298 1.93 -7.66 10.68
CA ASP A 298 3.03 -7.58 9.71
C ASP A 298 3.67 -6.18 9.72
N LEU A 299 2.85 -5.11 9.71
CA LEU A 299 3.39 -3.75 9.82
C LEU A 299 4.18 -3.57 11.13
N ASP A 300 3.71 -4.13 12.25
CA ASP A 300 4.44 -4.07 13.51
C ASP A 300 5.78 -4.82 13.47
N ARG A 301 5.84 -5.96 12.78
CA ARG A 301 7.11 -6.66 12.53
C ARG A 301 8.06 -5.82 11.69
N GLN A 302 7.54 -5.17 10.63
CA GLN A 302 8.33 -4.32 9.74
C GLN A 302 8.85 -3.06 10.45
N LEU A 303 8.03 -2.43 11.30
CA LEU A 303 8.43 -1.24 12.07
C LEU A 303 9.36 -1.60 13.23
N GLY A 304 9.22 -2.80 13.80
CA GLY A 304 9.97 -3.23 14.97
C GLY A 304 9.56 -2.47 16.24
N THR A 305 10.35 -2.64 17.30
CA THR A 305 10.14 -1.95 18.58
C THR A 305 11.23 -0.91 18.79
N ILE A 306 10.84 0.28 19.22
CA ILE A 306 11.77 1.32 19.66
C ILE A 306 12.14 1.05 21.11
N GLU A 307 13.42 0.79 21.36
CA GLU A 307 13.99 0.68 22.69
C GLU A 307 14.58 2.03 23.12
N PRO A 308 14.00 2.70 24.14
CA PRO A 308 14.56 3.92 24.69
C PRO A 308 16.00 3.71 25.16
N VAL A 309 16.82 4.74 25.01
CA VAL A 309 18.17 4.73 25.60
C VAL A 309 18.05 4.78 27.11
N THR A 310 18.95 4.09 27.81
CA THR A 310 19.06 4.15 29.27
C THR A 310 20.32 4.91 29.61
N LEU A 311 20.15 6.13 30.11
CA LEU A 311 21.26 6.99 30.53
C LEU A 311 21.59 6.72 32.00
N GLY A 312 22.87 6.69 32.33
CA GLY A 312 23.39 6.59 33.67
C GLY A 312 23.35 7.94 34.43
N PRO A 313 23.78 7.93 35.71
CA PRO A 313 23.76 9.12 36.56
C PRO A 313 24.75 10.21 36.13
N ASP A 314 25.75 9.85 35.31
CA ASP A 314 26.81 10.75 34.84
C ASP A 314 26.49 11.34 33.44
N ALA A 315 25.32 11.07 32.90
CA ALA A 315 24.88 11.62 31.62
C ALA A 315 24.90 13.15 31.63
N ALA A 316 25.41 13.73 30.55
CA ALA A 316 25.68 15.16 30.45
C ALA A 316 25.32 15.70 29.06
N ASP A 317 25.31 17.03 28.92
CA ASP A 317 25.27 17.66 27.61
C ASP A 317 26.58 17.36 26.86
N ILE A 318 26.46 16.87 25.64
CA ILE A 318 27.58 16.54 24.76
C ILE A 318 27.49 17.45 23.54
N PRO A 319 28.32 18.52 23.44
CA PRO A 319 28.18 19.53 22.40
C PRO A 319 28.17 18.99 20.96
N ASP A 320 28.93 17.92 20.70
CA ASP A 320 28.95 17.29 19.38
C ASP A 320 27.62 16.61 19.04
N PHE A 321 26.97 15.93 20.00
CA PHE A 321 25.66 15.30 19.79
C PHE A 321 24.57 16.35 19.60
N HIS A 322 24.65 17.47 20.32
CA HIS A 322 23.68 18.55 20.20
C HIS A 322 23.80 19.21 18.83
N ARG A 323 25.04 19.48 18.40
CA ARG A 323 25.35 20.00 17.07
C ARG A 323 24.83 19.09 15.96
N LEU A 324 24.95 17.77 16.09
CA LEU A 324 24.39 16.83 15.12
C LEU A 324 22.86 16.94 15.03
N ALA A 325 22.18 17.05 16.17
CA ALA A 325 20.72 17.23 16.21
C ALA A 325 20.30 18.55 15.52
N ASP A 326 21.02 19.65 15.76
CA ASP A 326 20.77 20.94 15.11
C ASP A 326 20.99 20.89 13.58
N ILE A 327 22.06 20.22 13.14
CA ILE A 327 22.35 20.05 11.71
C ILE A 327 21.26 19.20 11.05
N TYR A 328 20.85 18.10 11.70
CA TYR A 328 19.76 17.26 11.22
C TYR A 328 18.46 18.07 11.08
N ALA A 329 18.06 18.79 12.13
CA ALA A 329 16.87 19.64 12.14
C ALA A 329 16.89 20.64 10.98
N ARG A 330 17.99 21.37 10.82
CA ARG A 330 18.19 22.31 9.71
C ARG A 330 18.11 21.62 8.34
N ALA A 331 18.78 20.48 8.17
CA ALA A 331 18.82 19.76 6.90
C ALA A 331 17.42 19.30 6.47
N VAL A 332 16.65 18.75 7.41
CA VAL A 332 15.27 18.31 7.17
C VAL A 332 14.37 19.51 6.84
N ASP A 333 14.45 20.59 7.61
CA ASP A 333 13.60 21.78 7.42
C ASP A 333 13.91 22.53 6.12
N SER A 334 15.17 22.58 5.71
CA SER A 334 15.58 23.20 4.45
C SER A 334 15.57 22.23 3.26
N LYS A 335 15.18 20.97 3.47
CA LYS A 335 15.22 19.89 2.47
C LYS A 335 16.62 19.73 1.83
N ASP A 336 17.68 19.89 2.62
CA ASP A 336 19.07 19.79 2.17
C ASP A 336 19.62 18.38 2.41
N ALA A 337 19.45 17.52 1.39
CA ALA A 337 19.95 16.15 1.44
C ALA A 337 21.47 16.06 1.63
N LYS A 338 22.25 17.03 1.13
CA LYS A 338 23.72 17.01 1.31
C LYS A 338 24.11 17.33 2.74
N LEU A 339 23.37 18.22 3.39
CA LEU A 339 23.59 18.51 4.79
C LEU A 339 23.18 17.33 5.67
N LEU A 340 22.06 16.67 5.37
CA LEU A 340 21.63 15.46 6.07
C LEU A 340 22.66 14.33 5.95
N ASP A 341 23.21 14.16 4.74
CA ASP A 341 24.25 13.17 4.43
C ASP A 341 25.50 13.32 5.31
N SER A 342 25.82 14.56 5.73
CA SER A 342 27.01 14.85 6.52
C SER A 342 26.95 14.40 7.99
N VAL A 343 25.78 13.98 8.48
CA VAL A 343 25.55 13.62 9.88
C VAL A 343 25.10 12.19 10.09
N ILE A 344 25.07 11.37 9.05
CA ILE A 344 24.59 9.99 9.10
C ILE A 344 25.67 8.98 8.67
N THR A 345 25.57 7.77 9.22
CA THR A 345 26.35 6.60 8.77
C THR A 345 25.76 5.99 7.49
N ASP A 346 26.52 5.13 6.81
CA ASP A 346 26.05 4.49 5.56
C ASP A 346 24.88 3.53 5.80
N ASP A 347 24.85 2.89 6.98
CA ASP A 347 23.88 1.91 7.42
C ASP A 347 22.86 2.48 8.43
N VAL A 348 22.76 3.81 8.52
CA VAL A 348 21.88 4.54 9.47
C VAL A 348 20.44 4.01 9.49
N ILE A 349 19.81 4.01 10.66
CA ILE A 349 18.37 3.73 10.81
C ILE A 349 17.67 4.98 11.35
N ILE A 350 16.59 5.41 10.69
CA ILE A 350 15.69 6.43 11.24
C ILE A 350 14.27 5.87 11.30
N GLU A 351 13.66 5.90 12.47
CA GLU A 351 12.36 5.25 12.70
C GLU A 351 11.50 6.05 13.69
N GLY A 352 10.19 5.89 13.57
CA GLY A 352 9.20 6.53 14.41
C GLY A 352 7.82 5.90 14.25
N PRO A 353 6.76 6.52 14.82
CA PRO A 353 5.41 6.01 14.69
C PRO A 353 5.00 5.89 13.21
N GLY A 354 4.74 4.66 12.77
CA GLY A 354 4.26 4.37 11.42
C GLY A 354 5.32 4.36 10.31
N PHE A 355 6.62 4.53 10.63
CA PHE A 355 7.68 4.43 9.63
C PHE A 355 9.01 3.92 10.16
N ARG A 356 9.78 3.31 9.26
CA ARG A 356 11.16 2.89 9.46
C ARG A 356 11.93 3.03 8.15
N LEU A 357 13.07 3.69 8.19
CA LEU A 357 13.97 3.91 7.06
C LEU A 357 15.33 3.30 7.41
N GLU A 358 15.89 2.52 6.50
CA GLU A 358 17.16 1.82 6.71
C GLU A 358 18.15 2.13 5.60
N GLY A 359 19.37 2.48 6.00
CA GLY A 359 20.45 2.84 5.12
C GLY A 359 20.36 4.28 4.60
N ARG A 360 21.52 4.77 4.21
CA ARG A 360 21.74 6.14 3.74
C ARG A 360 20.79 6.56 2.63
N LYS A 361 20.56 5.70 1.62
CA LYS A 361 19.71 6.03 0.47
C LYS A 361 18.27 6.35 0.89
N ASP A 362 17.68 5.52 1.74
CA ASP A 362 16.28 5.66 2.15
C ASP A 362 16.10 6.85 3.09
N VAL A 363 17.07 7.07 3.99
CA VAL A 363 17.08 8.23 4.89
C VAL A 363 17.19 9.54 4.12
N LEU A 364 18.05 9.63 3.11
CA LEU A 364 18.16 10.85 2.30
C LEU A 364 16.88 11.19 1.54
N GLY A 365 16.04 10.21 1.23
CA GLY A 365 14.73 10.43 0.60
C GLY A 365 13.73 11.21 1.46
N ILE A 366 13.97 11.35 2.77
CA ILE A 366 13.04 12.04 3.69
C ILE A 366 12.84 13.52 3.33
N THR A 367 13.87 14.19 2.82
CA THR A 367 13.82 15.62 2.48
C THR A 367 12.82 15.90 1.36
N ASP A 368 12.68 14.97 0.42
CA ASP A 368 11.71 15.07 -0.67
C ASP A 368 10.30 14.65 -0.20
N ALA A 369 10.22 13.55 0.56
CA ALA A 369 8.95 13.00 1.05
C ALA A 369 8.17 13.99 1.94
N LEU A 370 8.84 14.69 2.87
CA LEU A 370 8.19 15.65 3.76
C LEU A 370 7.50 16.79 3.00
N GLY A 371 8.05 17.19 1.86
CA GLY A 371 7.46 18.21 1.00
C GLY A 371 6.12 17.82 0.36
N GLN A 372 5.79 16.53 0.37
CA GLN A 372 4.51 16.00 -0.14
C GLN A 372 3.40 16.05 0.91
N TYR A 373 3.76 16.12 2.19
CA TYR A 373 2.80 16.11 3.30
C TYR A 373 2.63 17.48 3.96
N TYR A 374 3.68 18.29 3.96
CA TYR A 374 3.71 19.55 4.68
C TYR A 374 4.19 20.69 3.79
N LEU A 375 3.52 21.84 3.92
CA LEU A 375 3.92 23.08 3.26
C LEU A 375 5.29 23.53 3.76
N LYS A 376 5.53 23.41 5.07
CA LYS A 376 6.78 23.78 5.74
C LYS A 376 6.94 23.00 7.04
N THR A 377 8.18 22.71 7.41
CA THR A 377 8.52 22.13 8.72
C THR A 377 9.47 23.03 9.49
N GLN A 378 9.42 22.94 10.81
CA GLN A 378 10.40 23.55 11.71
C GLN A 378 10.61 22.66 12.94
N HIS A 379 11.84 22.17 13.10
CA HIS A 379 12.28 21.44 14.28
C HIS A 379 12.94 22.39 15.28
N VAL A 380 12.55 22.28 16.55
CA VAL A 380 13.15 22.98 17.67
C VAL A 380 13.80 21.93 18.57
N VAL A 381 15.13 21.87 18.55
CA VAL A 381 15.93 21.01 19.45
C VAL A 381 16.01 21.70 20.81
N SER A 382 15.84 20.93 21.89
CA SER A 382 15.87 21.47 23.26
C SER A 382 16.85 20.72 24.16
N GLN A 383 16.38 20.10 25.23
CA GLN A 383 17.23 19.42 26.21
C GLN A 383 17.85 18.18 25.58
N GLN A 384 19.15 17.99 25.79
CA GLN A 384 19.85 16.78 25.41
C GLN A 384 20.77 16.33 26.53
N LEU A 385 20.73 15.03 26.84
CA LEU A 385 21.71 14.37 27.69
C LEU A 385 22.19 13.12 26.98
N GLY A 386 23.47 12.82 27.10
CA GLY A 386 24.06 11.65 26.49
C GLY A 386 25.29 11.12 27.23
N GLU A 387 25.77 9.98 26.74
CA GLU A 387 26.94 9.27 27.26
C GLU A 387 27.79 8.76 26.10
N ILE A 388 29.10 8.71 26.29
CA ILE A 388 30.08 8.16 25.35
C ILE A 388 30.70 6.91 25.95
N SER A 389 30.80 5.86 25.14
CA SER A 389 31.52 4.63 25.46
C SER A 389 32.42 4.25 24.28
N GLY A 390 33.70 4.62 24.38
CA GLY A 390 34.67 4.44 23.31
C GLY A 390 34.33 5.26 22.06
N ASP A 391 34.13 4.57 20.94
CA ASP A 391 33.72 5.08 19.63
C ASP A 391 32.20 5.07 19.42
N SER A 392 31.42 4.78 20.47
CA SER A 392 29.96 4.78 20.44
C SER A 392 29.38 5.78 21.44
N GLY A 393 28.15 6.21 21.20
CA GLY A 393 27.43 7.08 22.13
C GLY A 393 25.93 6.90 22.07
N ILE A 394 25.25 7.34 23.12
CA ILE A 394 23.79 7.38 23.21
C ILE A 394 23.34 8.74 23.72
N ALA A 395 22.17 9.21 23.28
CA ALA A 395 21.55 10.41 23.84
C ALA A 395 20.03 10.35 23.78
N GLU A 396 19.40 11.00 24.76
CA GLU A 396 18.01 11.40 24.65
C GLU A 396 17.94 12.89 24.28
N THR A 397 17.27 13.19 23.16
CA THR A 397 17.10 14.57 22.68
C THR A 397 15.62 14.94 22.65
N TYR A 398 15.23 15.96 23.37
CA TYR A 398 13.88 16.54 23.30
C TYR A 398 13.77 17.44 22.07
N CYS A 399 12.65 17.33 21.37
CA CYS A 399 12.39 18.12 20.17
C CYS A 399 10.90 18.40 19.98
N THR A 400 10.59 19.60 19.50
CA THR A 400 9.26 19.92 18.98
C THR A 400 9.36 20.08 17.46
N ALA A 401 8.63 19.27 16.71
CA ALA A 401 8.54 19.37 15.24
C ALA A 401 7.20 20.01 14.85
N ASN A 402 7.25 21.18 14.22
CA ASN A 402 6.09 21.91 13.74
C ASN A 402 5.94 21.69 12.24
N HIS A 403 4.77 21.22 11.82
CA HIS A 403 4.46 20.91 10.42
C HIS A 403 3.25 21.72 9.96
N ILE A 404 3.47 22.68 9.06
CA ILE A 404 2.38 23.45 8.45
C ILE A 404 1.67 22.54 7.44
N LEU A 405 0.38 22.30 7.67
CA LEU A 405 -0.46 21.50 6.78
C LEU A 405 -0.78 22.28 5.51
N PHE A 406 -1.06 21.57 4.41
CA PHE A 406 -1.53 22.23 3.19
C PHE A 406 -2.86 22.96 3.44
N PRO A 407 -3.07 24.14 2.83
CA PRO A 407 -4.33 24.87 2.95
C PRO A 407 -5.52 24.04 2.49
N GLU A 408 -6.57 24.02 3.29
CA GLU A 408 -7.86 23.42 2.93
C GLU A 408 -8.88 24.52 2.70
N LYS A 409 -9.61 24.45 1.57
CA LYS A 409 -10.58 25.48 1.20
C LYS A 409 -11.63 25.65 2.29
N GLY A 410 -11.78 26.89 2.77
CA GLY A 410 -12.77 27.24 3.79
C GLY A 410 -12.36 26.86 5.22
N LYS A 411 -11.12 26.41 5.45
CA LYS A 411 -10.56 26.16 6.77
C LYS A 411 -9.40 27.11 7.05
N PRO A 412 -9.15 27.49 8.32
CA PRO A 412 -7.96 28.23 8.70
C PRO A 412 -6.69 27.41 8.45
N ASP A 413 -5.55 28.10 8.30
CA ASP A 413 -4.25 27.43 8.26
C ASP A 413 -4.01 26.71 9.59
N ARG A 414 -3.35 25.55 9.52
CA ARG A 414 -3.11 24.71 10.70
C ARG A 414 -1.65 24.27 10.76
N VAL A 415 -1.14 24.17 11.98
CA VAL A 415 0.12 23.50 12.29
C VAL A 415 -0.18 22.24 13.08
N MET A 416 0.45 21.14 12.67
CA MET A 416 0.55 19.93 13.47
C MET A 416 1.89 19.94 14.20
N THR A 417 1.86 19.84 15.52
CA THR A 417 3.05 19.81 16.36
C THR A 417 3.26 18.40 16.91
N TRP A 418 4.46 17.85 16.75
CA TRP A 418 4.88 16.62 17.40
C TRP A 418 5.84 16.94 18.53
N ASN A 419 5.58 16.42 19.72
CA ASN A 419 6.49 16.51 20.87
C ASN A 419 7.22 15.18 21.00
N ILE A 420 8.53 15.25 20.76
CA ILE A 420 9.37 14.11 20.42
C ILE A 420 10.48 13.96 21.45
N ARG A 421 10.76 12.71 21.83
CA ARG A 421 12.03 12.30 22.43
C ARG A 421 12.77 11.39 21.46
N TYR A 422 13.87 11.87 20.91
CA TYR A 422 14.78 11.06 20.11
C TYR A 422 15.65 10.20 21.02
N GLN A 423 15.78 8.92 20.66
CA GLN A 423 16.52 7.88 21.36
C GLN A 423 17.73 7.52 20.49
N ASP A 424 18.71 8.42 20.49
CA ASP A 424 19.79 8.44 19.52
C ASP A 424 20.91 7.48 19.90
N ARG A 425 21.49 6.83 18.88
CA ARG A 425 22.74 6.07 18.95
C ARG A 425 23.71 6.63 17.93
N PHE A 426 24.92 6.92 18.38
CA PHE A 426 25.98 7.57 17.62
C PHE A 426 27.16 6.62 17.45
N GLU A 427 27.89 6.84 16.37
CA GLU A 427 29.16 6.18 16.08
C GLU A 427 30.21 7.24 15.70
N GLN A 428 31.44 7.07 16.16
CA GLN A 428 32.56 7.91 15.77
C GLN A 428 33.32 7.27 14.60
N LYS A 429 33.37 7.97 13.46
CA LYS A 429 34.10 7.54 12.25
C LYS A 429 35.05 8.64 11.81
N ASP A 430 36.33 8.28 11.66
CA ASP A 430 37.41 9.21 11.27
C ASP A 430 37.46 10.49 12.13
N GLY A 431 37.18 10.34 13.43
CA GLY A 431 37.16 11.44 14.40
C GLY A 431 35.87 12.29 14.40
N ASN A 432 34.87 11.96 13.58
CA ASN A 432 33.59 12.66 13.53
C ASN A 432 32.47 11.78 14.10
N TRP A 433 31.61 12.36 14.93
CA TRP A 433 30.39 11.69 15.37
C TRP A 433 29.32 11.73 14.28
N LEU A 434 28.59 10.63 14.12
CA LEU A 434 27.49 10.48 13.16
C LEU A 434 26.32 9.73 13.79
N PHE A 435 25.11 9.95 13.29
CA PHE A 435 23.95 9.14 13.64
C PHE A 435 24.08 7.74 13.05
N ARG A 436 24.07 6.74 13.94
CA ARG A 436 23.92 5.33 13.60
C ARG A 436 22.47 4.89 13.65
N ARG A 437 21.71 5.39 14.63
CA ARG A 437 20.26 5.19 14.75
C ARG A 437 19.62 6.40 15.40
N ARG A 438 18.49 6.86 14.84
CA ARG A 438 17.65 7.92 15.39
C ARG A 438 16.22 7.42 15.49
N SER A 439 15.81 7.03 16.68
CA SER A 439 14.45 6.54 16.95
C SER A 439 13.65 7.63 17.63
N LEU A 440 12.57 8.12 17.02
CA LEU A 440 11.71 9.14 17.62
C LEU A 440 10.52 8.49 18.34
N ILE A 441 10.38 8.80 19.62
CA ILE A 441 9.17 8.54 20.41
C ILE A 441 8.34 9.83 20.39
N VAL A 442 7.10 9.75 19.92
CA VAL A 442 6.16 10.88 19.98
C VAL A 442 5.33 10.73 21.25
N ASP A 443 5.56 11.61 22.23
CA ASP A 443 4.85 11.56 23.51
C ASP A 443 3.41 12.08 23.36
N TRP A 444 3.21 13.13 22.56
CA TRP A 444 1.89 13.59 22.13
C TRP A 444 1.96 14.42 20.84
N MET A 445 0.81 14.56 20.19
CA MET A 445 0.60 15.42 19.02
C MET A 445 -0.53 16.40 19.30
N GLU A 446 -0.43 17.59 18.70
CA GLU A 446 -1.52 18.57 18.70
C GLU A 446 -1.68 19.19 17.31
N VAL A 447 -2.89 19.65 17.01
CA VAL A 447 -3.18 20.44 15.81
C VAL A 447 -3.84 21.73 16.27
N ARG A 448 -3.28 22.86 15.83
CA ARG A 448 -3.78 24.20 16.19
C ARG A 448 -3.86 25.10 14.97
N GLU A 449 -4.80 26.03 15.00
CA GLU A 449 -4.91 27.08 14.00
C GLU A 449 -3.74 28.05 14.09
N VAL A 450 -3.29 28.55 12.95
CA VAL A 450 -2.20 29.53 12.84
C VAL A 450 -2.54 30.58 11.78
N SER A 451 -1.87 31.73 11.84
CA SER A 451 -1.88 32.72 10.76
C SER A 451 -0.53 32.69 10.05
N LEU A 452 -0.54 32.43 8.76
CA LEU A 452 0.66 32.57 7.94
C LEU A 452 0.82 34.03 7.50
N PRO A 453 2.05 34.56 7.40
CA PRO A 453 2.27 35.90 6.85
C PRO A 453 1.74 35.95 5.41
N LEU A 454 1.14 37.08 5.04
CA LEU A 454 0.77 37.35 3.64
C LEU A 454 2.06 37.39 2.81
N GLY A 455 2.10 36.55 1.77
CA GLY A 455 3.22 36.48 0.81
C GLY A 455 3.33 37.69 -0.09
#